data_AF-I3IB42-F1
#
_entry.id   AF-I3IB42-F1
#
_cell.length_a   1.000
_cell.length_b   1.000
_cell.length_c   1.000
_cell.angle_alpha   90.00
_cell.angle_beta   90.00
_cell.angle_gamma   90.00
#
_symmetry.space_group_name_H-M   'P 1'
#
loop_
_entity.id
_entity.type
_entity.pdbx_description
1 polymer ?
#
loop_
_entity_poly.entity_id
_entity_poly.type
_entity_poly.pdbx_seq_one_letter_code
_entity_poly.pdbx_strand_id
1 'polypeptide(L)'
;MKAPRFYSVFYKPLVFIIFALWGSNALAYLVINYDSNDLMWQSEELRIDDDDYASYGDFFIDQTINFKIKIIIPDIESSNPETAPSVFNDVIKSISTSNIFTSPLITKSRFELIPEGPLFSYWSLTFDVIESGPLTNGTASGGSFSTGGFISWNPDGSGVGNGIANFMYYWDNWVYRRQQMEWILNTDVHFANYESQLTIEKVSVAEPIPLGLLLAGMIFIFFARRPIKLKI
;
A
#
# COMPACT_ATOMS: atom_id res chain seq x y z
N MET A 1 -2.76 44.58 -50.63
CA MET A 1 -3.42 43.25 -50.55
C MET A 1 -3.68 42.92 -49.09
N LYS A 2 -4.94 42.76 -48.69
CA LYS A 2 -5.29 42.33 -47.32
C LYS A 2 -5.22 40.81 -47.27
N ALA A 3 -4.39 40.26 -46.39
CA ALA A 3 -4.35 38.82 -46.14
C ALA A 3 -5.75 38.32 -45.75
N PRO A 4 -6.19 37.14 -46.25
CA PRO A 4 -7.52 36.63 -46.00
C PRO A 4 -7.71 36.37 -44.50
N ARG A 5 -8.80 36.91 -43.93
CA ARG A 5 -9.25 36.76 -42.53
C ARG A 5 -9.66 35.32 -42.17
N PHE A 6 -9.22 34.31 -42.91
CA PHE A 6 -9.52 32.91 -42.66
C PHE A 6 -8.59 32.26 -41.64
N TYR A 7 -7.38 32.80 -41.45
CA TYR A 7 -6.39 32.21 -40.53
C TYR A 7 -6.72 32.41 -39.03
N SER A 8 -7.55 33.39 -38.65
CA SER A 8 -7.83 33.67 -37.22
C SER A 8 -9.01 32.89 -36.63
N VAL A 9 -9.82 32.21 -37.46
CA VAL A 9 -11.00 31.46 -37.01
C VAL A 9 -10.64 30.01 -36.72
N PHE A 10 -9.71 29.42 -37.47
CA PHE A 10 -9.28 28.02 -37.30
C PHE A 10 -8.17 27.80 -36.27
N TYR A 11 -7.36 28.82 -35.95
CA TYR A 11 -6.28 28.69 -34.96
C TYR A 11 -6.79 28.54 -33.51
N LYS A 12 -7.97 29.10 -33.22
CA LYS A 12 -8.55 29.15 -31.86
C LYS A 12 -9.04 27.79 -31.34
N PRO A 13 -9.80 26.98 -32.11
CA PRO A 13 -10.17 25.63 -31.67
C PRO A 13 -8.97 24.68 -31.69
N LEU A 14 -8.02 24.85 -32.61
CA LEU A 14 -6.82 24.00 -32.71
C LEU A 14 -5.94 24.11 -31.45
N VAL A 15 -5.72 25.33 -30.95
CA VAL A 15 -4.97 25.56 -29.71
C VAL A 15 -5.69 24.97 -28.50
N PHE A 16 -7.03 25.05 -28.45
CA PHE A 16 -7.82 24.44 -27.38
C PHE A 16 -7.76 22.91 -27.41
N ILE A 17 -7.77 22.31 -28.61
CA ILE A 17 -7.60 20.87 -28.80
C ILE A 17 -6.19 20.44 -28.40
N ILE A 18 -5.14 21.19 -28.76
CA ILE A 18 -3.76 20.87 -28.39
C ILE A 18 -3.57 20.95 -26.86
N PHE A 19 -4.12 21.98 -26.19
CA PHE A 19 -4.04 22.07 -24.72
C PHE A 19 -4.93 21.05 -23.99
N ALA A 20 -6.08 20.66 -24.57
CA ALA A 20 -6.90 19.57 -24.06
C ALA A 20 -6.23 18.19 -24.25
N LEU A 21 -5.48 18.00 -25.34
CA LEU A 21 -4.68 16.80 -25.59
C LEU A 21 -3.36 16.78 -24.79
N TRP A 22 -2.85 17.94 -24.37
CA TRP A 22 -1.67 18.03 -23.49
C TRP A 22 -2.00 17.82 -22.01
N GLY A 23 -3.24 18.07 -21.59
CA GLY A 23 -3.71 17.87 -20.21
C GLY A 23 -4.45 16.55 -20.00
N SER A 24 -4.24 15.55 -20.86
CA SER A 24 -4.97 14.27 -20.84
C SER A 24 -4.11 13.06 -20.46
N ASN A 25 -3.00 13.26 -19.73
CA ASN A 25 -2.23 12.13 -19.21
C ASN A 25 -2.79 11.78 -17.83
N ALA A 26 -3.92 11.06 -17.79
CA ALA A 26 -4.52 10.61 -16.54
C ALA A 26 -3.49 9.89 -15.65
N LEU A 27 -3.22 10.43 -14.46
CA LEU A 27 -2.43 9.73 -13.44
C LEU A 27 -3.22 8.52 -12.96
N ALA A 28 -2.62 7.34 -13.09
CA ALA A 28 -3.16 6.10 -12.56
C ALA A 28 -2.37 5.64 -11.34
N TYR A 29 -3.05 4.96 -10.42
CA TYR A 29 -2.47 4.35 -9.22
C TYR A 29 -3.03 2.93 -9.05
N LEU A 30 -2.25 2.08 -8.38
CA LEU A 30 -2.73 0.78 -7.93
C LEU A 30 -3.12 0.88 -6.45
N VAL A 31 -4.35 0.50 -6.15
CA VAL A 31 -4.84 0.29 -4.79
C VAL A 31 -4.73 -1.20 -4.49
N ILE A 32 -3.91 -1.54 -3.51
CA ILE A 32 -3.64 -2.92 -3.13
C ILE A 32 -4.22 -3.14 -1.74
N ASN A 33 -5.15 -4.07 -1.62
CA ASN A 33 -5.69 -4.50 -0.33
C ASN A 33 -5.18 -5.90 -0.03
N TYR A 34 -4.55 -6.05 1.12
CA TYR A 34 -4.09 -7.32 1.65
C TYR A 34 -4.88 -7.65 2.92
N ASP A 35 -5.48 -8.84 2.94
CA ASP A 35 -6.20 -9.39 4.10
C ASP A 35 -5.54 -10.72 4.47
N SER A 36 -4.87 -10.75 5.61
CA SER A 36 -4.29 -12.01 6.09
C SER A 36 -5.39 -12.85 6.73
N ASN A 37 -5.41 -14.17 6.46
CA ASN A 37 -6.15 -15.06 7.36
C ASN A 37 -5.50 -15.05 8.76
N ASP A 38 -6.08 -15.80 9.69
CA ASP A 38 -5.54 -15.95 11.03
C ASP A 38 -4.11 -16.51 10.98
N LEU A 39 -3.14 -15.69 11.42
CA LEU A 39 -1.78 -16.12 11.70
C LEU A 39 -1.79 -16.84 13.05
N MET A 40 -1.42 -18.11 13.02
CA MET A 40 -1.38 -18.98 14.19
C MET A 40 0.02 -18.98 14.77
N TRP A 41 0.10 -18.99 16.10
CA TRP A 41 1.37 -19.11 16.80
C TRP A 41 2.10 -20.40 16.41
N GLN A 42 3.38 -20.26 16.06
CA GLN A 42 4.29 -21.37 15.84
C GLN A 42 5.07 -21.58 17.14
N SER A 43 4.79 -22.69 17.81
CA SER A 43 5.44 -22.99 19.09
C SER A 43 6.94 -23.14 18.92
N GLU A 44 7.71 -22.31 19.61
CA GLU A 44 9.15 -22.53 19.75
C GLU A 44 9.44 -23.55 20.86
N GLU A 45 10.51 -24.31 20.68
CA GLU A 45 11.03 -25.25 21.67
C GLU A 45 11.68 -24.44 22.82
N LEU A 46 11.00 -24.33 23.96
CA LEU A 46 11.57 -23.66 25.13
C LEU A 46 12.60 -24.60 25.80
N ARG A 47 13.86 -24.19 25.85
CA ARG A 47 14.88 -24.83 26.70
C ARG A 47 15.01 -24.05 28.00
N ILE A 48 14.68 -24.68 29.11
CA ILE A 48 14.98 -24.16 30.45
C ILE A 48 16.39 -24.63 30.79
N ASP A 49 17.27 -23.71 31.18
CA ASP A 49 18.68 -24.00 31.51
C ASP A 49 18.81 -25.26 32.38
N ASP A 50 19.60 -26.22 31.89
CA ASP A 50 19.99 -27.52 32.49
C ASP A 50 18.93 -28.65 32.63
N ASP A 51 17.72 -28.51 32.09
CA ASP A 51 16.77 -29.64 31.99
C ASP A 51 16.30 -29.88 30.54
N ASP A 52 16.42 -31.12 30.05
CA ASP A 52 15.96 -31.60 28.72
C ASP A 52 14.42 -31.57 28.54
N TYR A 53 13.69 -30.95 29.47
CA TYR A 53 12.24 -30.78 29.36
C TYR A 53 11.92 -29.57 28.47
N ALA A 54 11.92 -29.81 27.16
CA ALA A 54 11.26 -28.92 26.21
C ALA A 54 9.76 -28.88 26.51
N SER A 55 9.29 -27.80 27.15
CA SER A 55 7.86 -27.53 27.28
C SER A 55 7.44 -26.58 26.16
N TYR A 56 6.42 -26.95 25.41
CA TYR A 56 5.80 -26.04 24.45
C TYR A 56 5.34 -24.79 25.22
N GLY A 57 5.70 -23.59 24.75
CA GLY A 57 5.37 -22.36 25.46
C GLY A 57 3.88 -22.03 25.38
N ASP A 58 3.04 -22.54 26.29
CA ASP A 58 1.56 -22.40 26.29
C ASP A 58 0.96 -20.96 26.21
N PHE A 59 1.78 -19.91 26.11
CA PHE A 59 1.37 -18.50 26.20
C PHE A 59 0.43 -18.02 25.08
N PHE A 60 0.62 -18.50 23.85
CA PHE A 60 -0.12 -18.03 22.66
C PHE A 60 -0.91 -19.13 21.96
N ILE A 61 -1.14 -20.25 22.64
CA ILE A 61 -1.76 -21.45 22.04
C ILE A 61 -3.14 -21.16 21.45
N ASP A 62 -3.89 -20.23 22.05
CA ASP A 62 -5.23 -19.82 21.61
C ASP A 62 -5.23 -18.42 20.94
N GLN A 63 -4.06 -17.83 20.67
CA GLN A 63 -3.95 -16.49 20.12
C GLN A 63 -3.70 -16.55 18.61
N THR A 64 -4.54 -15.86 17.85
CA THR A 64 -4.33 -15.62 16.42
C THR A 64 -4.31 -14.14 16.12
N ILE A 65 -3.61 -13.75 15.07
CA ILE A 65 -3.50 -12.35 14.65
C ILE A 65 -3.92 -12.27 13.19
N ASN A 66 -4.64 -11.23 12.80
CA ASN A 66 -4.81 -10.88 11.40
C ASN A 66 -4.48 -9.42 11.13
N PHE A 67 -4.18 -9.12 9.88
CA PHE A 67 -3.83 -7.80 9.38
C PHE A 67 -4.64 -7.51 8.12
N LYS A 68 -5.29 -6.34 8.10
CA LYS A 68 -5.87 -5.77 6.89
C LYS A 68 -5.13 -4.50 6.53
N ILE A 69 -4.57 -4.48 5.34
CA ILE A 69 -3.59 -3.48 4.93
C ILE A 69 -4.03 -2.90 3.60
N LYS A 70 -4.01 -1.57 3.53
CA LYS A 70 -4.20 -0.84 2.28
C LYS A 70 -2.91 -0.17 1.86
N ILE A 71 -2.50 -0.43 0.63
CA ILE A 71 -1.29 0.08 0.00
C ILE A 71 -1.71 0.89 -1.23
N ILE A 72 -1.01 1.99 -1.49
CA ILE A 72 -1.19 2.78 -2.72
C ILE A 72 0.18 3.00 -3.35
N ILE A 73 0.35 2.53 -4.58
CA ILE A 73 1.56 2.74 -5.38
C ILE A 73 1.20 3.41 -6.72
N PRO A 74 2.13 4.12 -7.37
CA PRO A 74 1.95 4.59 -8.74
C PRO A 74 1.61 3.43 -9.69
N ASP A 75 0.82 3.71 -10.73
CA ASP A 75 0.62 2.75 -11.82
C ASP A 75 1.96 2.42 -12.47
N ILE A 76 2.12 1.15 -12.82
CA ILE A 76 3.31 0.64 -13.47
C ILE A 76 2.88 0.39 -14.90
N GLU A 77 3.06 1.40 -15.76
CA GLU A 77 2.71 1.27 -17.16
C GLU A 77 3.37 0.00 -17.72
N SER A 78 2.57 -0.87 -18.35
CA SER A 78 2.98 -2.18 -18.88
C SER A 78 3.94 -2.09 -20.07
N SER A 79 4.58 -0.94 -20.31
CA SER A 79 5.35 -0.63 -21.51
C SER A 79 6.85 -0.90 -21.38
N ASN A 80 7.35 -1.24 -20.19
CA ASN A 80 8.63 -1.96 -20.09
C ASN A 80 8.73 -2.66 -18.73
N PRO A 81 8.69 -4.01 -18.66
CA PRO A 81 9.13 -4.73 -17.49
C PRO A 81 10.65 -4.55 -17.45
N GLU A 82 11.12 -3.52 -16.75
CA GLU A 82 12.52 -3.45 -16.41
C GLU A 82 12.88 -4.76 -15.73
N THR A 83 14.02 -5.35 -16.09
CA THR A 83 14.53 -6.62 -15.54
C THR A 83 14.81 -6.55 -14.02
N ALA A 84 14.47 -5.43 -13.38
CA ALA A 84 14.71 -5.13 -11.99
C ALA A 84 13.40 -5.13 -11.20
N PRO A 85 13.40 -5.61 -9.95
CA PRO A 85 12.27 -5.45 -9.05
C PRO A 85 11.87 -3.98 -8.89
N SER A 86 10.56 -3.73 -8.92
CA SER A 86 10.00 -2.42 -8.56
C SER A 86 9.80 -2.38 -7.05
N VAL A 87 10.50 -1.47 -6.37
CA VAL A 87 10.51 -1.37 -4.91
C VAL A 87 9.89 -0.05 -4.47
N PHE A 88 8.92 -0.13 -3.57
CA PHE A 88 8.21 1.02 -3.04
C PHE A 88 8.31 1.03 -1.51
N ASN A 89 8.78 2.12 -0.94
CA ASN A 89 8.90 2.30 0.52
C ASN A 89 7.77 3.19 1.05
N ASP A 90 7.40 3.00 2.32
CA ASP A 90 6.41 3.82 3.04
C ASP A 90 5.04 3.88 2.33
N VAL A 91 4.60 2.72 1.85
CA VAL A 91 3.42 2.60 0.98
C VAL A 91 2.11 2.28 1.70
N ILE A 92 2.20 1.80 2.95
CA ILE A 92 1.00 1.46 3.74
C ILE A 92 0.26 2.75 4.10
N LYS A 93 -1.00 2.84 3.66
CA LYS A 93 -1.90 3.97 3.95
C LYS A 93 -2.80 3.71 5.14
N SER A 94 -3.16 2.47 5.40
CA SER A 94 -3.92 2.08 6.59
C SER A 94 -3.65 0.63 6.96
N ILE A 95 -3.70 0.36 8.26
CA ILE A 95 -3.59 -0.98 8.84
C ILE A 95 -4.67 -1.14 9.92
N SER A 96 -5.25 -2.33 10.00
CA SER A 96 -6.07 -2.77 11.14
C SER A 96 -5.70 -4.21 11.50
N THR A 97 -5.91 -4.58 12.76
CA THR A 97 -5.57 -5.90 13.30
C THR A 97 -6.57 -6.34 14.36
N SER A 98 -6.70 -7.65 14.58
CA SER A 98 -7.74 -8.26 15.41
C SER A 98 -7.42 -8.44 16.89
N ASN A 99 -6.14 -8.46 17.29
CA ASN A 99 -5.78 -9.04 18.60
C ASN A 99 -4.77 -8.22 19.41
N ILE A 100 -3.48 -8.48 19.22
CA ILE A 100 -2.42 -8.04 20.14
C ILE A 100 -2.12 -6.54 20.11
N PHE A 101 -2.55 -5.81 19.07
CA PHE A 101 -2.35 -4.37 19.00
C PHE A 101 -3.68 -3.65 19.13
N THR A 102 -3.78 -2.80 20.16
CA THR A 102 -4.95 -1.93 20.33
C THR A 102 -4.96 -0.80 19.30
N SER A 103 -3.79 -0.33 18.88
CA SER A 103 -3.63 0.73 17.86
C SER A 103 -2.29 0.55 17.13
N PRO A 104 -2.23 -0.26 16.05
CA PRO A 104 -0.99 -0.52 15.34
C PRO A 104 -0.50 0.73 14.60
N LEU A 105 0.77 1.07 14.78
CA LEU A 105 1.48 2.11 14.05
C LEU A 105 2.59 1.50 13.20
N ILE A 106 2.59 1.81 11.91
CA ILE A 106 3.67 1.40 11.00
C ILE A 106 4.85 2.34 11.15
N THR A 107 6.04 1.79 11.39
CA THR A 107 7.29 2.56 11.46
C THR A 107 8.09 2.49 10.17
N LYS A 108 8.02 1.35 9.48
CA LYS A 108 8.65 1.11 8.17
C LYS A 108 7.76 0.21 7.35
N SER A 109 7.68 0.44 6.04
CA SER A 109 7.06 -0.51 5.13
C SER A 109 7.74 -0.53 3.78
N ARG A 110 7.72 -1.70 3.13
CA ARG A 110 8.29 -1.94 1.82
C ARG A 110 7.39 -2.91 1.06
N PHE A 111 7.07 -2.55 -0.18
CA PHE A 111 6.35 -3.41 -1.12
C PHE A 111 7.20 -3.58 -2.37
N GLU A 112 7.35 -4.81 -2.83
CA GLU A 112 8.14 -5.14 -3.99
C GLU A 112 7.31 -5.92 -4.99
N LEU A 113 7.49 -5.60 -6.26
CA LEU A 113 6.99 -6.38 -7.38
C LEU A 113 8.18 -6.91 -8.16
N ILE A 114 8.23 -8.21 -8.35
CA ILE A 114 9.32 -8.91 -9.02
C ILE A 114 8.86 -9.37 -10.41
N PRO A 115 9.55 -8.95 -11.48
CA PRO A 115 9.18 -9.31 -12.84
C PRO A 115 9.51 -10.78 -13.13
N GLU A 116 8.57 -11.49 -13.76
CA GLU A 116 8.80 -12.83 -14.33
C GLU A 116 8.27 -12.83 -15.76
N GLY A 117 9.01 -12.17 -16.64
CA GLY A 117 8.60 -11.93 -18.03
C GLY A 117 7.94 -10.55 -18.21
N PRO A 118 6.94 -10.41 -19.11
CA PRO A 118 6.35 -9.12 -19.44
C PRO A 118 5.49 -8.50 -18.32
N LEU A 119 5.28 -9.24 -17.22
CA LEU A 119 4.45 -8.86 -16.08
C LEU A 119 5.18 -9.22 -14.78
N PHE A 120 4.73 -8.62 -13.68
CA PHE A 120 5.18 -8.94 -12.33
C PHE A 120 4.43 -10.17 -11.82
N SER A 121 5.05 -11.34 -11.76
CA SER A 121 4.34 -12.54 -11.26
C SER A 121 4.37 -12.63 -9.73
N TYR A 122 5.37 -12.03 -9.08
CA TYR A 122 5.63 -12.20 -7.67
C TYR A 122 5.63 -10.86 -6.95
N TRP A 123 5.24 -10.89 -5.69
CA TRP A 123 5.20 -9.72 -4.82
C TRP A 123 5.69 -10.05 -3.42
N SER A 124 6.21 -9.04 -2.73
CA SER A 124 6.48 -9.11 -1.30
C SER A 124 6.02 -7.85 -0.58
N LEU A 125 5.62 -7.99 0.67
CA LEU A 125 5.30 -6.92 1.58
C LEU A 125 5.99 -7.18 2.90
N THR A 126 6.74 -6.19 3.38
CA THR A 126 7.31 -6.18 4.73
C THR A 126 6.97 -4.88 5.44
N PHE A 127 6.71 -4.97 6.75
CA PHE A 127 6.54 -3.78 7.58
C PHE A 127 6.82 -4.07 9.04
N ASP A 128 7.24 -3.02 9.74
CA ASP A 128 7.39 -3.03 11.19
C ASP A 128 6.19 -2.32 11.81
N VAL A 129 5.60 -2.93 12.82
CA VAL A 129 4.46 -2.42 13.58
C VAL A 129 4.84 -2.24 15.05
N ILE A 130 4.39 -1.15 15.65
CA ILE A 130 4.47 -0.90 17.09
C ILE A 130 3.10 -0.52 17.63
N GLU A 131 2.88 -0.68 18.93
CA GLU A 131 1.65 -0.20 19.56
C GLU A 131 1.70 1.31 19.83
N SER A 132 0.65 2.03 19.42
CA SER A 132 0.46 3.45 19.74
C SER A 132 -0.44 3.60 20.98
N GLY A 133 0.13 3.30 22.15
CA GLY A 133 -0.54 3.47 23.44
C GLY A 133 0.47 3.86 24.54
N PRO A 134 0.01 4.31 25.72
CA PRO A 134 0.92 4.52 26.85
C PRO A 134 1.51 3.16 27.22
N LEU A 135 2.78 2.96 26.89
CA LEU A 135 3.56 1.79 27.29
C LEU A 135 3.57 1.73 28.83
N THR A 136 2.62 1.01 29.42
CA THR A 136 2.62 0.79 30.85
C THR A 136 3.82 -0.11 31.15
N ASN A 137 4.87 0.49 31.71
CA ASN A 137 6.14 -0.12 32.10
C ASN A 137 7.27 -0.19 31.05
N GLY A 138 7.37 0.78 30.14
CA GLY A 138 8.63 1.04 29.43
C GLY A 138 9.13 -0.05 28.47
N THR A 139 8.31 -1.07 28.20
CA THR A 139 8.58 -2.14 27.24
C THR A 139 7.90 -1.79 25.93
N ALA A 140 8.68 -1.66 24.84
CA ALA A 140 8.12 -1.47 23.51
C ALA A 140 7.50 -2.79 23.03
N SER A 141 6.22 -2.76 22.65
CA SER A 141 5.51 -3.86 22.00
C SER A 141 5.48 -3.62 20.50
N GLY A 142 5.97 -4.59 19.74
CA GLY A 142 6.07 -4.42 18.30
C GLY A 142 6.34 -5.74 17.57
N GLY A 143 6.50 -5.66 16.27
CA GLY A 143 6.79 -6.83 15.47
C GLY A 143 7.15 -6.49 14.04
N SER A 144 7.70 -7.47 13.35
CA SER A 144 8.00 -7.40 11.93
C SER A 144 7.10 -8.39 11.19
N PHE A 145 6.38 -7.88 10.21
CA PHE A 145 5.54 -8.66 9.31
C PHE A 145 6.24 -8.86 7.97
N SER A 146 6.09 -10.04 7.41
CA SER A 146 6.54 -10.38 6.07
C SER A 146 5.55 -11.29 5.37
N THR A 147 5.28 -11.02 4.10
CA THR A 147 4.48 -11.88 3.25
C THR A 147 4.92 -11.75 1.80
N GLY A 148 4.60 -12.74 1.00
CA GLY A 148 4.78 -12.69 -0.44
C GLY A 148 4.14 -13.89 -1.12
N GLY A 149 4.00 -13.79 -2.43
CA GLY A 149 3.45 -14.84 -3.26
C GLY A 149 3.22 -14.38 -4.68
N PHE A 150 2.24 -14.99 -5.36
CA PHE A 150 2.04 -14.79 -6.79
C PHE A 150 0.82 -13.91 -7.09
N ILE A 151 0.85 -13.22 -8.23
CA ILE A 151 -0.25 -12.41 -8.76
C ILE A 151 -0.72 -13.00 -10.08
N SER A 152 -2.03 -13.19 -10.18
CA SER A 152 -2.74 -13.38 -11.44
C SER A 152 -3.30 -12.03 -11.89
N TRP A 153 -2.74 -11.49 -12.98
CA TRP A 153 -3.16 -10.20 -13.55
C TRP A 153 -4.28 -10.37 -14.56
N ASN A 154 -5.22 -9.43 -14.52
CA ASN A 154 -6.23 -9.24 -15.54
C ASN A 154 -5.75 -8.27 -16.63
N PRO A 155 -6.35 -8.31 -17.83
CA PRO A 155 -5.99 -7.41 -18.94
C PRO A 155 -6.18 -5.91 -18.65
N ASP A 156 -7.04 -5.57 -17.68
CA ASP A 156 -7.32 -4.20 -17.26
C ASP A 156 -6.30 -3.64 -16.24
N GLY A 157 -5.30 -4.45 -15.85
CA GLY A 157 -4.30 -4.09 -14.85
C GLY A 157 -4.76 -4.28 -13.40
N SER A 158 -5.94 -4.84 -13.16
CA SER A 158 -6.31 -5.40 -11.85
C SER A 158 -5.66 -6.77 -11.65
N GLY A 159 -5.64 -7.27 -10.43
CA GLY A 159 -5.05 -8.57 -10.15
C GLY A 159 -5.48 -9.14 -8.81
N VAL A 160 -5.30 -10.44 -8.67
CA VAL A 160 -5.51 -11.16 -7.42
C VAL A 160 -4.27 -11.98 -7.11
N GLY A 161 -3.89 -12.02 -5.86
CA GLY A 161 -2.76 -12.80 -5.40
C GLY A 161 -3.06 -13.52 -4.10
N ASN A 162 -2.21 -14.48 -3.81
CA ASN A 162 -2.16 -15.14 -2.52
C ASN A 162 -0.75 -15.01 -1.96
N GLY A 163 -0.63 -15.14 -0.64
CA GLY A 163 0.65 -15.08 0.05
C GLY A 163 0.72 -15.98 1.27
N ILE A 164 1.94 -16.32 1.62
CA ILE A 164 2.28 -16.93 2.92
C ILE A 164 2.67 -15.79 3.82
N ALA A 165 2.07 -15.73 5.01
CA ALA A 165 2.28 -14.63 5.96
C ALA A 165 3.08 -15.12 7.15
N ASN A 166 4.04 -14.32 7.58
CA ASN A 166 4.78 -14.53 8.82
C ASN A 166 4.84 -13.22 9.59
N PHE A 167 4.62 -13.31 10.90
CA PHE A 167 4.72 -12.21 11.82
C PHE A 167 5.57 -12.61 13.00
N MET A 168 6.59 -11.82 13.30
CA MET A 168 7.44 -11.99 14.47
C MET A 168 7.14 -10.87 15.44
N TYR A 169 6.69 -11.23 16.63
CA TYR A 169 6.32 -10.30 17.70
C TYR A 169 7.46 -10.21 18.73
N TYR A 170 7.85 -8.98 19.03
CA TYR A 170 8.87 -8.64 20.01
C TYR A 170 8.20 -8.02 21.23
N TRP A 171 8.53 -8.55 22.39
CA TRP A 171 8.14 -7.98 23.67
C TRP A 171 9.25 -8.17 24.67
N ASP A 172 9.76 -7.06 25.19
CA ASP A 172 10.79 -7.10 26.23
C ASP A 172 10.19 -7.58 27.56
N ASN A 173 10.87 -8.54 28.21
CA ASN A 173 10.54 -9.03 29.55
C ASN A 173 9.08 -9.50 29.69
N TRP A 174 8.72 -10.61 29.04
CA TRP A 174 7.46 -11.27 29.32
C TRP A 174 7.41 -11.66 30.80
N VAL A 175 6.62 -10.95 31.61
CA VAL A 175 6.42 -11.30 33.02
C VAL A 175 5.16 -12.13 33.15
N TYR A 176 5.32 -13.44 33.30
CA TYR A 176 4.21 -14.33 33.63
C TYR A 176 4.18 -14.65 35.11
N ARG A 177 3.04 -14.36 35.75
CA ARG A 177 2.78 -14.72 37.14
C ARG A 177 1.93 -15.97 37.21
N ARG A 178 2.56 -17.12 37.42
CA ARG A 178 1.85 -18.35 37.83
C ARG A 178 2.03 -18.54 39.33
N GLN A 179 0.93 -18.44 40.06
CA GLN A 179 0.93 -18.53 41.53
C GLN A 179 1.86 -17.47 42.18
N GLN A 180 3.02 -17.89 42.71
CA GLN A 180 4.00 -17.06 43.44
C GLN A 180 5.33 -16.88 42.69
N MET A 181 5.47 -17.40 41.46
CA MET A 181 6.70 -17.27 40.67
C MET A 181 6.49 -16.33 39.50
N GLU A 182 7.48 -15.45 39.29
CA GLU A 182 7.60 -14.59 38.12
C GLU A 182 8.58 -15.24 37.14
N TRP A 183 8.12 -15.45 35.91
CA TRP A 183 8.92 -15.97 34.82
C TRP A 183 9.19 -14.80 33.89
N ILE A 184 10.47 -14.55 33.59
CA ILE A 184 10.93 -13.50 32.67
C ILE A 184 11.46 -14.21 31.42
N LEU A 185 10.84 -13.99 30.28
CA LEU A 185 11.27 -14.57 29.00
C LEU A 185 11.78 -13.47 28.06
N ASN A 186 12.88 -13.75 27.37
CA ASN A 186 13.56 -12.87 26.41
C ASN A 186 13.31 -13.28 24.94
N THR A 187 12.20 -13.97 24.65
CA THR A 187 11.99 -14.65 23.38
C THR A 187 11.05 -13.90 22.44
N ASP A 188 11.40 -13.92 21.16
CA ASP A 188 10.56 -13.51 20.04
C ASP A 188 9.44 -14.55 19.85
N VAL A 189 8.27 -14.11 19.35
CA VAL A 189 7.11 -15.00 19.15
C VAL A 189 6.72 -15.01 17.69
N HIS A 190 6.71 -16.20 17.08
CA HIS A 190 6.40 -16.38 15.67
C HIS A 190 4.94 -16.75 15.44
N PHE A 191 4.31 -16.10 14.46
CA PHE A 191 2.98 -16.43 13.95
C PHE A 191 3.06 -16.61 12.43
N ALA A 192 2.37 -17.60 11.88
CA ALA A 192 2.39 -17.86 10.44
C ALA A 192 1.04 -18.34 9.92
N ASN A 193 0.82 -18.16 8.62
CA ASN A 193 -0.29 -18.79 7.91
C ASN A 193 0.02 -19.11 6.45
N TYR A 194 -0.90 -19.86 5.87
CA TYR A 194 -1.03 -20.03 4.43
C TYR A 194 -2.34 -19.40 3.94
N GLU A 195 -2.38 -19.02 2.67
CA GLU A 195 -3.59 -18.59 1.94
C GLU A 195 -4.11 -17.18 2.25
N SER A 196 -3.25 -16.25 2.68
CA SER A 196 -3.62 -14.84 2.79
C SER A 196 -3.91 -14.22 1.42
N GLN A 197 -4.85 -13.29 1.34
CA GLN A 197 -5.35 -12.77 0.07
C GLN A 197 -4.82 -11.37 -0.23
N LEU A 198 -4.44 -11.15 -1.49
CA LEU A 198 -4.10 -9.85 -2.05
C LEU A 198 -5.04 -9.52 -3.21
N THR A 199 -5.53 -8.29 -3.26
CA THR A 199 -6.34 -7.76 -4.36
C THR A 199 -5.74 -6.46 -4.84
N ILE A 200 -5.68 -6.28 -6.15
CA ILE A 200 -5.11 -5.11 -6.83
C ILE A 200 -6.18 -4.50 -7.70
N GLU A 201 -6.47 -3.23 -7.48
CA GLU A 201 -7.39 -2.43 -8.27
C GLU A 201 -6.63 -1.30 -8.95
N LYS A 202 -6.81 -1.16 -10.26
CA LYS A 202 -6.28 -0.03 -11.01
C LYS A 202 -7.28 1.13 -10.94
N VAL A 203 -6.83 2.26 -10.41
CA VAL A 203 -7.62 3.48 -10.28
C VAL A 203 -7.03 4.56 -11.18
N SER A 204 -7.78 4.92 -12.21
CA SER A 204 -7.44 6.05 -13.08
C SER A 204 -8.09 7.32 -12.55
N VAL A 205 -7.27 8.31 -12.20
CA VAL A 205 -7.77 9.62 -11.78
C VAL A 205 -7.70 10.53 -12.99
N ALA A 206 -8.83 11.14 -13.35
CA ALA A 206 -8.82 12.22 -14.34
C ALA A 206 -7.96 13.36 -13.79
N GLU A 207 -6.93 13.79 -14.52
CA GLU A 207 -6.10 14.91 -14.08
C GLU A 207 -7.00 16.12 -13.78
N PRO A 208 -6.74 16.87 -12.69
CA PRO A 208 -7.42 18.12 -12.47
C PRO A 208 -7.16 19.03 -13.66
N ILE A 209 -8.24 19.59 -14.24
CA ILE A 209 -8.18 20.51 -15.38
C ILE A 209 -7.05 21.52 -15.12
N PRO A 210 -6.00 21.58 -15.96
CA PRO A 210 -4.87 22.46 -15.71
C PRO A 210 -5.38 23.89 -15.48
N LEU A 211 -4.87 24.57 -14.45
CA LEU A 211 -5.31 25.93 -14.10
C LEU A 211 -5.26 26.88 -15.31
N GLY A 212 -4.31 26.67 -16.22
CA GLY A 212 -4.19 27.39 -17.49
C GLY A 212 -5.37 27.18 -18.44
N LEU A 213 -5.96 25.98 -18.49
CA LEU A 213 -7.15 25.69 -19.29
C LEU A 213 -8.40 26.37 -18.68
N LEU A 214 -8.49 26.39 -17.35
CA LEU A 214 -9.54 27.08 -16.61
C LEU A 214 -9.45 28.60 -16.82
N LEU A 215 -8.25 29.17 -16.73
CA LEU A 215 -7.98 30.59 -17.00
C LEU A 215 -8.21 30.95 -18.48
N ALA A 216 -7.80 30.10 -19.43
CA ALA A 216 -8.07 30.30 -20.84
C ALA A 216 -9.57 30.28 -21.15
N GLY A 217 -10.32 29.36 -20.53
CA GLY A 217 -11.78 29.31 -20.60
C GLY A 217 -12.43 30.59 -20.06
N MET A 218 -11.98 31.09 -18.92
CA MET A 218 -12.47 32.37 -18.36
C MET A 218 -12.18 33.55 -19.27
N ILE A 219 -10.96 33.68 -19.80
CA ILE A 219 -10.58 34.73 -20.75
C ILE A 219 -11.46 34.67 -22.01
N PHE A 220 -11.75 33.48 -22.51
CA PHE A 220 -12.62 33.28 -23.67
C PHE A 220 -14.06 33.77 -23.42
N ILE A 221 -14.63 33.48 -22.25
CA ILE A 221 -15.95 33.98 -21.84
C ILE A 221 -15.96 35.52 -21.81
N PHE A 222 -14.90 36.14 -21.30
CA PHE A 222 -14.77 37.60 -21.28
C PHE A 222 -14.69 38.22 -22.68
N PHE A 223 -13.97 37.60 -23.62
CA PHE A 223 -13.90 38.09 -25.00
C PHE A 223 -15.18 37.83 -25.80
N ALA A 224 -15.85 36.70 -25.59
CA ALA A 224 -17.14 36.37 -26.22
C ALA A 224 -18.28 37.30 -25.76
N ARG A 225 -18.19 37.84 -24.53
CA ARG A 225 -19.17 38.80 -23.98
C ARG A 225 -18.93 40.26 -24.37
N ARG A 226 -17.92 40.58 -25.19
CA ARG A 226 -17.75 41.96 -25.68
C ARG A 226 -18.91 42.28 -26.65
N PRO A 227 -19.75 43.30 -26.37
CA PRO A 227 -20.83 43.67 -27.26
C PRO A 227 -20.24 44.08 -28.61
N ILE A 228 -20.66 43.40 -29.68
CA ILE A 228 -20.38 43.82 -31.05
C ILE A 228 -21.08 45.17 -31.20
N LYS A 229 -20.30 46.27 -31.18
CA LYS A 229 -20.82 47.57 -31.61
C LYS A 229 -21.07 47.48 -33.11
N LEU A 230 -22.29 47.10 -33.48
CA LEU A 230 -22.84 47.33 -34.80
C LEU A 230 -22.85 48.86 -35.00
N LYS A 231 -21.93 49.36 -35.82
CA LYS A 231 -22.10 50.67 -36.44
C LYS A 231 -23.21 50.51 -37.47
N ILE A 232 -24.40 50.99 -37.14
CA ILE A 232 -25.43 51.37 -38.11
C ILE A 232 -25.01 52.70 -38.71
#